data_AF-A0A9D1Y7N7-F1
#
_entry.id   AF-A0A9D1Y7N7-F1
#
_cell.length_a   1.000
_cell.length_b   1.000
_cell.length_c   1.000
_cell.angle_alpha   90.00
_cell.angle_beta   90.00
_cell.angle_gamma   90.00
#
_symmetry.space_group_name_H-M   'P 1'
#
loop_
_entity.id
_entity.type
_entity.pdbx_description
1 polymer ?
#
loop_
_entity_poly.entity_id
_entity_poly.type
_entity_poly.pdbx_seq_one_letter_code
_entity_poly.pdbx_strand_id
1 'polypeptide(L)'
;MTIPEYCAAVCRLVRFIPDHPAIVRELSGHLEDAVEAHQAKGLPYDQAVEQAVTAMGDPAEVGKALDALHSPLLGWIQIWVRRALVVCATLMLLPALLGLWRLGESCFPQEDPAQWRSTQTGEGLPGLPQRNIVEHSGYTLSLWDGVHTTGKETDQVSLLLRLDHFSPWLRRPSEWTFQSLTVTDDLGTEYLNWATAYREHQADFQVLASSSGVYDTFFSDWFVLTIDSIPPEAQTLTIALEQTGEPFSFSIPLTGGGEDE
;
A
#
# COMPACT_ATOMS: atom_id res chain seq x y z
N MET A 1 47.54 -8.53 42.81
CA MET A 1 46.72 -8.66 41.59
C MET A 1 45.42 -7.92 41.85
N THR A 2 45.04 -6.98 40.99
CA THR A 2 43.79 -6.21 41.12
C THR A 2 42.60 -6.96 40.48
N ILE A 3 41.36 -6.56 40.76
CA ILE A 3 40.15 -7.17 40.17
C ILE A 3 40.19 -7.14 38.62
N PRO A 4 40.52 -6.01 37.96
CA PRO A 4 40.62 -5.98 36.50
C PRO A 4 41.73 -6.87 35.95
N GLU A 5 42.87 -6.97 36.64
CA GLU A 5 43.96 -7.87 36.26
C GLU A 5 43.53 -9.33 36.34
N TYR A 6 42.78 -9.70 37.40
CA TYR A 6 42.24 -11.05 37.57
C TYR A 6 41.27 -11.40 36.45
N CYS A 7 40.26 -10.54 36.19
CA CYS A 7 39.30 -10.76 35.12
C CYS A 7 39.98 -10.86 33.74
N ALA A 8 40.98 -10.01 33.48
CA ALA A 8 41.74 -10.06 32.23
C ALA A 8 42.56 -11.36 32.10
N ALA A 9 43.15 -11.86 33.19
CA ALA A 9 43.89 -13.12 33.18
C ALA A 9 42.98 -14.32 32.89
N VAL A 10 41.77 -14.33 33.49
CA VAL A 10 40.74 -15.35 33.24
C VAL A 10 40.26 -15.32 31.78
N CYS A 11 39.87 -14.15 31.27
CA CYS A 11 39.33 -14.01 29.92
C CYS A 11 40.35 -14.35 28.82
N ARG A 12 41.66 -14.20 29.06
CA ARG A 12 42.70 -14.62 28.09
C ARG A 12 42.65 -16.12 27.76
N LEU A 13 42.09 -16.94 28.65
CA LEU A 13 41.98 -18.38 28.45
C LEU A 13 40.66 -18.79 27.78
N VAL A 14 39.67 -17.89 27.75
CA VAL A 14 38.35 -18.14 27.15
C VAL A 14 38.40 -17.76 25.68
N ARG A 15 38.28 -18.75 24.79
CA ARG A 15 38.39 -18.56 23.33
C ARG A 15 37.20 -17.81 22.73
N PHE A 16 36.02 -17.92 23.33
CA PHE A 16 34.82 -17.26 22.82
C PHE A 16 34.72 -15.81 23.33
N ILE A 17 35.33 -14.91 22.55
CA ILE A 17 35.43 -13.47 22.83
C ILE A 17 34.07 -12.78 23.07
N PRO A 18 32.98 -13.09 22.33
CA PRO A 18 31.70 -12.42 22.53
C PRO A 18 31.16 -12.47 23.96
N ASP A 19 31.54 -13.48 24.75
CA ASP A 19 31.09 -13.63 26.14
C ASP A 19 32.02 -12.96 27.17
N HIS A 20 33.19 -12.46 26.75
CA HIS A 20 34.12 -11.75 27.65
C HIS A 20 33.46 -10.61 28.45
N PRO A 21 32.61 -9.74 27.87
CA PRO A 21 31.95 -8.69 28.64
C PRO A 21 31.01 -9.24 29.73
N ALA A 22 30.34 -10.37 29.46
CA ALA A 22 29.45 -11.00 30.44
C ALA A 22 30.26 -11.65 31.57
N ILE A 23 31.33 -12.37 31.21
CA ILE A 23 32.25 -13.02 32.16
C ILE A 23 32.93 -11.99 33.06
N VAL A 24 33.45 -10.89 32.50
CA VAL A 24 34.08 -9.82 33.28
C VAL A 24 33.09 -9.22 34.27
N ARG A 25 31.86 -8.92 33.84
CA ARG A 25 30.83 -8.34 34.70
C ARG A 25 30.45 -9.27 35.86
N GLU A 26 30.34 -10.57 35.60
CA GLU A 26 30.02 -11.56 36.64
C GLU A 26 31.18 -11.70 37.64
N LEU A 27 32.41 -11.88 37.15
CA LEU A 27 33.59 -12.03 38.00
C LEU A 27 33.88 -10.76 38.81
N SER A 28 33.79 -9.58 38.19
CA SER A 28 33.99 -8.32 38.90
C SER A 28 32.94 -8.12 39.99
N GLY A 29 31.66 -8.40 39.69
CA GLY A 29 30.58 -8.31 40.68
C GLY A 29 30.81 -9.25 41.87
N HIS A 30 31.17 -10.51 41.62
CA HIS A 30 31.47 -11.45 42.71
C HIS A 30 32.69 -11.04 43.55
N LEU A 31 33.74 -10.48 42.92
CA LEU A 31 34.91 -9.98 43.63
C LEU A 31 34.59 -8.71 44.44
N GLU A 32 33.77 -7.81 43.88
CA GLU A 32 33.30 -6.60 44.57
C GLU A 32 32.45 -6.95 45.79
N ASP A 33 31.49 -7.87 45.65
CA ASP A 33 30.67 -8.38 46.76
C ASP A 33 31.55 -8.99 47.87
N ALA A 34 32.59 -9.74 47.49
CA ALA A 34 33.54 -10.33 48.43
C ALA A 34 34.37 -9.24 49.14
N VAL A 35 34.83 -8.22 48.41
CA VAL A 35 35.54 -7.07 48.97
C VAL A 35 34.68 -6.36 50.01
N GLU A 36 33.44 -6.05 49.69
CA GLU A 36 32.50 -5.40 50.61
C GLU A 36 32.30 -6.22 51.90
N ALA A 37 32.15 -7.55 51.77
CA ALA A 37 32.02 -8.44 52.91
C ALA A 37 33.27 -8.47 53.81
N HIS A 38 34.47 -8.31 53.25
CA HIS A 38 35.72 -8.18 54.01
C HIS A 38 35.87 -6.80 54.65
N GLN A 39 35.51 -5.73 53.95
CA GLN A 39 35.52 -4.37 54.50
C GLN A 39 34.53 -4.22 55.67
N ALA A 40 33.36 -4.85 55.60
CA ALA A 40 32.40 -4.89 56.69
C ALA A 40 32.95 -5.56 57.97
N LYS A 41 33.99 -6.41 57.83
CA LYS A 41 34.73 -7.02 58.95
C LYS A 41 35.90 -6.18 59.44
N GLY A 42 36.08 -4.98 58.90
CA GLY A 42 37.11 -4.01 59.31
C GLY A 42 38.42 -4.09 58.53
N LEU A 43 38.48 -4.84 57.42
CA LEU A 43 39.69 -4.86 56.59
C LEU A 43 39.80 -3.60 55.72
N PRO A 44 41.02 -3.04 55.55
CA PRO A 44 41.24 -1.97 54.58
C PRO A 44 41.06 -2.49 53.15
N TYR A 45 40.63 -1.60 52.24
CA TYR A 45 40.26 -1.97 50.86
C TYR A 45 41.31 -2.83 50.13
N ASP A 46 42.59 -2.43 50.17
CA ASP A 46 43.65 -3.15 49.46
C ASP A 46 43.82 -4.60 49.97
N GLN A 47 43.70 -4.80 51.28
CA GLN A 47 43.76 -6.15 51.88
C GLN A 47 42.48 -6.95 51.61
N ALA A 48 41.32 -6.28 51.56
CA ALA A 48 40.05 -6.90 51.20
C ALA A 48 40.07 -7.40 49.75
N VAL A 49 40.63 -6.62 48.82
CA VAL A 49 40.83 -7.02 47.41
C VAL A 49 41.79 -8.19 47.30
N GLU A 50 42.92 -8.15 48.00
CA GLU A 50 43.88 -9.25 48.01
C GLU A 50 43.26 -10.55 48.53
N GLN A 51 42.47 -10.48 49.61
CA GLN A 51 41.75 -11.63 50.15
C GLN A 51 40.65 -12.13 49.22
N ALA A 52 39.87 -11.24 48.60
CA ALA A 52 38.83 -11.61 47.65
C ALA A 52 39.39 -12.32 46.42
N VAL A 53 40.48 -11.80 45.84
CA VAL A 53 41.15 -12.41 44.68
C VAL A 53 41.81 -13.74 45.06
N THR A 54 42.43 -13.82 46.23
CA THR A 54 43.05 -15.07 46.72
C THR A 54 41.99 -16.15 46.99
N ALA A 55 40.81 -15.76 47.49
CA ALA A 55 39.69 -16.67 47.71
C ALA A 55 39.10 -17.21 46.39
N MET A 56 39.17 -16.43 45.29
CA MET A 56 38.79 -16.89 43.95
C MET A 56 39.75 -17.94 43.37
N GLY A 57 40.95 -18.08 43.91
CA GLY A 57 41.93 -19.09 43.49
C GLY A 57 42.70 -18.72 42.22
N ASP A 58 43.31 -19.70 41.56
CA ASP A 58 44.14 -19.48 40.37
C ASP A 58 43.30 -19.03 39.17
N PRO A 59 43.55 -17.84 38.58
CA PRO A 59 42.84 -17.39 37.38
C PRO A 59 42.99 -18.36 36.20
N ALA A 60 44.05 -19.17 36.15
CA ALA A 60 44.25 -20.14 35.09
C ALA A 60 43.27 -21.32 35.16
N GLU A 61 42.91 -21.77 36.37
CA GLU A 61 41.94 -22.83 36.58
C GLU A 61 40.52 -22.33 36.25
N VAL A 62 40.17 -21.14 36.76
CA VAL A 62 38.88 -20.49 36.47
C VAL A 62 38.72 -20.22 34.97
N GLY A 63 39.75 -19.73 34.30
CA GLY A 63 39.72 -19.48 32.85
C GLY A 63 39.52 -20.75 32.02
N LYS A 64 40.15 -21.87 32.39
CA LYS A 64 39.94 -23.16 31.70
C LYS A 64 38.54 -23.72 31.93
N ALA A 65 38.01 -23.59 33.16
CA ALA A 65 36.65 -23.99 33.47
C ALA A 65 35.62 -23.19 32.66
N LEU A 66 35.82 -21.87 32.56
CA LEU A 66 34.98 -21.00 31.74
C LEU A 66 35.13 -21.29 30.24
N ASP A 67 36.34 -21.56 29.73
CA ASP A 67 36.51 -21.93 28.31
C ASP A 67 35.76 -23.22 27.95
N ALA A 68 35.69 -24.19 28.87
CA ALA A 68 34.94 -25.42 28.65
C ALA A 68 33.43 -25.20 28.55
N LEU A 69 32.90 -24.21 29.28
CA LEU A 69 31.49 -23.81 29.21
C LEU A 69 31.18 -22.95 27.98
N HIS A 70 32.13 -22.10 27.55
CA HIS A 70 31.96 -21.15 26.46
C HIS A 70 32.53 -21.69 25.13
N SER A 71 31.87 -22.72 24.58
CA SER A 71 32.24 -23.32 23.30
C SER A 71 32.16 -22.31 22.15
N PRO A 72 33.28 -22.01 21.45
CA PRO A 72 33.28 -21.02 20.38
C PRO A 72 32.43 -21.45 19.18
N LEU A 73 32.39 -22.76 18.87
CA LEU A 73 31.64 -23.26 17.73
C LEU A 73 30.12 -23.10 17.93
N LEU A 74 29.62 -23.48 19.11
CA LEU A 74 28.19 -23.35 19.43
C LEU A 74 27.79 -21.87 19.56
N GLY A 75 28.62 -21.05 20.19
CA GLY A 75 28.38 -19.62 20.33
C GLY A 75 28.28 -18.90 18.98
N TRP A 76 29.20 -19.18 18.05
CA TRP A 76 29.12 -18.60 16.69
C TRP A 76 27.92 -19.09 15.91
N ILE A 77 27.57 -20.39 15.96
CA ILE A 77 26.38 -20.92 15.30
C ILE A 77 25.12 -20.21 15.81
N GLN A 78 24.97 -20.07 17.13
CA GLN A 78 23.83 -19.38 17.73
C GLN A 78 23.72 -17.93 17.24
N ILE A 79 24.84 -17.19 17.19
CA ILE A 79 24.87 -15.80 16.71
C ILE A 79 24.42 -15.73 15.25
N TRP A 80 24.94 -16.60 14.39
CA TRP A 80 24.60 -16.60 12.96
C TRP A 80 23.17 -17.04 12.69
N VAL A 81 22.68 -18.06 13.39
CA VAL A 81 21.28 -18.49 13.29
C VAL A 81 20.33 -17.38 13.71
N ARG A 82 20.59 -16.70 14.83
CA ARG A 82 19.78 -15.56 15.28
C ARG A 82 19.79 -14.42 14.25
N ARG A 83 20.95 -14.09 13.70
CA ARG A 83 21.07 -13.05 12.66
C ARG A 83 20.31 -13.43 11.40
N ALA A 84 20.44 -14.67 10.94
CA ALA A 84 19.72 -15.18 9.78
C ALA A 84 18.21 -15.12 9.99
N LEU A 85 17.71 -15.51 11.17
CA LEU A 85 16.28 -15.46 11.49
C LEU A 85 15.74 -14.03 11.45
N VAL A 86 16.47 -13.06 12.02
CA VAL A 86 16.09 -11.64 11.97
C VAL A 86 16.05 -11.15 10.52
N VAL A 87 17.07 -11.48 9.71
CA VAL A 87 17.11 -11.09 8.29
C VAL A 87 15.97 -11.74 7.49
N CYS A 88 15.68 -13.02 7.71
CA CYS A 88 14.55 -13.69 7.05
C CYS A 88 13.22 -13.04 7.46
N ALA A 89 13.02 -12.76 8.75
CA ALA A 89 11.82 -12.09 9.23
C ALA A 89 11.66 -10.70 8.60
N THR A 90 12.71 -9.89 8.54
CA THR A 90 12.64 -8.57 7.92
C THR A 90 12.39 -8.67 6.41
N LEU A 91 13.02 -9.60 5.70
CA LEU A 91 12.79 -9.84 4.27
C LEU A 91 11.37 -10.34 3.97
N MET A 92 10.73 -11.08 4.89
CA MET A 92 9.34 -11.51 4.73
C MET A 92 8.33 -10.41 5.07
N LEU A 93 8.62 -9.61 6.12
CA LEU A 93 7.72 -8.55 6.57
C LEU A 93 7.77 -7.30 5.69
N LEU A 94 8.94 -6.95 5.14
CA LEU A 94 9.11 -5.73 4.35
C LEU A 94 8.20 -5.69 3.10
N PRO A 95 8.11 -6.74 2.26
CA PRO A 95 7.19 -6.76 1.11
C PRO A 95 5.72 -6.73 1.53
N ALA A 96 5.38 -7.34 2.68
CA ALA A 96 4.00 -7.30 3.19
C ALA A 96 3.62 -5.87 3.61
N LEU A 97 4.51 -5.14 4.28
CA LEU A 97 4.32 -3.74 4.64
C LEU A 97 4.28 -2.82 3.41
N LEU A 98 5.16 -3.04 2.43
CA LEU A 98 5.13 -2.32 1.15
C LEU A 98 3.87 -2.65 0.34
N GLY A 99 3.39 -3.90 0.39
CA GLY A 99 2.14 -4.32 -0.24
C GLY A 99 0.93 -3.66 0.41
N LEU A 100 0.89 -3.59 1.75
CA LEU A 100 -0.12 -2.83 2.50
C LEU A 100 -0.10 -1.33 2.15
N TRP A 101 1.09 -0.75 1.98
CA TRP A 101 1.23 0.63 1.51
C TRP A 101 0.62 0.82 0.10
N ARG A 102 0.91 -0.09 -0.84
CA ARG A 102 0.32 -0.08 -2.19
C ARG A 102 -1.19 -0.32 -2.19
N LEU A 103 -1.71 -1.16 -1.30
CA LEU A 103 -3.15 -1.30 -1.11
C LEU A 103 -3.78 -0.01 -0.59
N GLY A 104 -3.07 0.75 0.25
CA GLY A 104 -3.45 2.09 0.64
C GLY A 104 -3.60 3.02 -0.57
N GLU A 105 -2.62 3.03 -1.48
CA GLU A 105 -2.72 3.78 -2.75
C GLU A 105 -3.90 3.32 -3.60
N SER A 106 -4.26 2.03 -3.57
CA SER A 106 -5.47 1.52 -4.24
C SER A 106 -6.79 1.83 -3.52
N CYS A 107 -6.75 2.42 -2.32
CA CYS A 107 -7.94 2.82 -1.56
C CYS A 107 -8.20 4.33 -1.62
N PHE A 108 -7.22 5.12 -2.04
CA PHE A 108 -7.33 6.58 -2.17
C PHE A 108 -7.16 6.97 -3.64
N PRO A 109 -8.07 7.74 -4.25
CA PRO A 109 -7.91 8.20 -5.63
C PRO A 109 -6.59 8.97 -5.78
N GLN A 110 -5.73 8.54 -6.70
CA GLN A 110 -4.38 9.10 -6.85
C GLN A 110 -4.36 10.41 -7.67
N GLU A 111 -5.41 10.70 -8.43
CA GLU A 111 -5.54 11.91 -9.26
C GLU A 111 -6.93 12.55 -9.12
N ASP A 112 -6.96 13.88 -9.10
CA ASP A 112 -8.17 14.72 -9.01
C ASP A 112 -8.83 14.82 -10.41
N PRO A 113 -10.17 14.72 -10.56
CA PRO A 113 -10.90 15.02 -11.80
C PRO A 113 -10.42 16.27 -12.54
N ALA A 114 -9.94 17.29 -11.82
CA ALA A 114 -9.36 18.50 -12.38
C ALA A 114 -8.18 18.23 -13.33
N GLN A 115 -7.41 17.16 -13.11
CA GLN A 115 -6.31 16.76 -13.98
C GLN A 115 -6.81 16.20 -15.31
N TRP A 116 -7.85 15.34 -15.31
CA TRP A 116 -8.46 14.86 -16.55
C TRP A 116 -8.95 16.03 -17.39
N ARG A 117 -9.65 17.00 -16.78
CA ARG A 117 -10.12 18.21 -17.47
C ARG A 117 -9.00 18.98 -18.17
N SER A 118 -7.82 19.05 -17.57
CA SER A 118 -6.65 19.72 -18.16
C SER A 118 -6.10 19.03 -19.41
N THR A 119 -6.37 17.73 -19.59
CA THR A 119 -5.95 16.98 -20.78
C THR A 119 -6.91 17.12 -21.96
N GLN A 120 -8.14 17.57 -21.71
CA GLN A 120 -9.18 17.70 -22.73
C GLN A 120 -9.13 19.06 -23.41
N THR A 121 -9.29 19.08 -24.73
CA THR A 121 -9.37 20.30 -25.53
C THR A 121 -10.83 20.57 -25.91
N GLY A 122 -11.57 21.34 -25.11
CA GLY A 122 -12.97 21.65 -25.40
C GLY A 122 -13.66 22.46 -24.30
N GLU A 123 -14.88 22.92 -24.58
CA GLU A 123 -15.70 23.66 -23.64
C GLU A 123 -16.33 22.70 -22.61
N GLY A 124 -16.49 23.16 -21.38
CA GLY A 124 -17.03 22.32 -20.30
C GLY A 124 -18.53 22.22 -20.47
N LEU A 125 -19.10 21.03 -20.25
CA LEU A 125 -20.55 20.90 -20.29
C LEU A 125 -21.18 21.77 -19.18
N PRO A 126 -22.16 22.62 -19.54
CA PRO A 126 -22.78 23.53 -18.59
C PRO A 126 -23.58 22.75 -17.53
N GLY A 127 -23.48 23.18 -16.27
CA GLY A 127 -24.18 22.53 -15.16
C GLY A 127 -23.44 21.33 -14.56
N LEU A 128 -22.23 20.98 -15.02
CA LEU A 128 -21.38 20.02 -14.33
C LEU A 128 -20.47 20.67 -13.27
N PRO A 129 -20.20 19.98 -12.14
CA PRO A 129 -20.69 18.64 -11.77
C PRO A 129 -22.08 18.72 -11.12
N GLN A 130 -23.15 18.43 -11.86
CA GLN A 130 -24.34 17.89 -11.22
C GLN A 130 -23.97 16.47 -10.84
N ARG A 131 -23.93 16.20 -9.53
CA ARG A 131 -23.75 14.85 -8.99
C ARG A 131 -24.97 14.00 -9.36
N ASN A 132 -25.06 13.61 -10.63
CA ASN A 132 -25.98 12.60 -11.13
C ASN A 132 -25.45 11.28 -10.59
N ILE A 133 -25.89 10.98 -9.37
CA ILE A 133 -25.59 9.74 -8.67
C ILE A 133 -26.79 8.84 -8.87
N VAL A 134 -26.60 7.79 -9.65
CA VAL A 134 -27.60 6.72 -9.81
C VAL A 134 -27.09 5.49 -9.07
N GLU A 135 -27.85 5.06 -8.08
CA GLU A 135 -27.61 3.81 -7.38
C GLU A 135 -28.44 2.72 -8.03
N HIS A 136 -27.78 1.64 -8.48
CA HIS A 136 -28.46 0.49 -9.07
C HIS A 136 -27.72 -0.80 -8.73
N SER A 137 -28.43 -1.80 -8.22
CA SER A 137 -27.89 -3.15 -7.93
C SER A 137 -26.61 -3.17 -7.06
N GLY A 138 -26.46 -2.19 -6.16
CA GLY A 138 -25.29 -2.04 -5.28
C GLY A 138 -24.07 -1.35 -5.91
N TYR A 139 -24.23 -0.85 -7.13
CA TYR A 139 -23.30 0.06 -7.79
C TYR A 139 -23.82 1.50 -7.70
N THR A 140 -22.89 2.44 -7.61
CA THR A 140 -23.18 3.88 -7.62
C THR A 140 -22.44 4.49 -8.79
N LEU A 141 -23.15 4.86 -9.85
CA LEU A 141 -22.57 5.56 -10.99
C LEU A 141 -22.66 7.07 -10.75
N SER A 142 -21.55 7.76 -10.91
CA SER A 142 -21.45 9.21 -10.75
C SER A 142 -20.79 9.85 -11.97
N LEU A 143 -21.43 10.90 -12.50
CA LEU A 143 -20.84 11.77 -13.51
C LEU A 143 -20.01 12.86 -12.81
N TRP A 144 -18.72 12.95 -13.16
CA TRP A 144 -17.78 13.86 -12.52
C TRP A 144 -17.47 15.09 -13.35
N ASP A 145 -17.29 14.92 -14.66
CA ASP A 145 -16.96 16.02 -15.56
C ASP A 145 -17.35 15.66 -17.00
N GLY A 146 -17.41 16.65 -17.88
CA GLY A 146 -17.81 16.48 -19.26
C GLY A 146 -17.32 17.64 -20.13
N VAL A 147 -16.86 17.29 -21.32
CA VAL A 147 -16.25 18.24 -22.26
C VAL A 147 -16.88 18.05 -23.62
N HIS A 148 -17.33 19.16 -24.18
CA HIS A 148 -17.81 19.28 -25.54
C HIS A 148 -16.66 19.78 -26.42
N THR A 149 -16.34 19.03 -27.46
CA THR A 149 -15.23 19.32 -28.38
C THR A 149 -15.78 19.40 -29.79
N THR A 150 -15.89 20.63 -30.30
CA THR A 150 -16.27 20.87 -31.69
C THR A 150 -15.05 20.71 -32.59
N GLY A 151 -14.94 19.55 -33.24
CA GLY A 151 -13.94 19.27 -34.26
C GLY A 151 -14.26 19.94 -35.60
N LYS A 152 -13.29 19.92 -36.53
CA LYS A 152 -13.49 20.41 -37.90
C LYS A 152 -14.42 19.52 -38.75
N GLU A 153 -14.60 18.26 -38.36
CA GLU A 153 -15.34 17.24 -39.11
C GLU A 153 -16.44 16.56 -38.28
N THR A 154 -16.25 16.39 -36.97
CA THR A 154 -17.26 15.80 -36.07
C THR A 154 -17.31 16.54 -34.74
N ASP A 155 -18.52 16.69 -34.20
CA ASP A 155 -18.75 17.16 -32.84
C ASP A 155 -18.66 15.97 -31.87
N GLN A 156 -17.90 16.13 -30.79
CA GLN A 156 -17.57 15.04 -29.87
C GLN A 156 -17.84 15.46 -28.43
N VAL A 157 -18.45 14.57 -27.66
CA VAL A 157 -18.63 14.74 -26.20
C VAL A 157 -17.84 13.66 -25.47
N SER A 158 -16.99 14.10 -24.55
CA SER A 158 -16.20 13.24 -23.67
C SER A 158 -16.69 13.41 -22.24
N LEU A 159 -17.07 12.33 -21.57
CA LEU A 159 -17.62 12.31 -20.22
C LEU A 159 -16.73 11.49 -19.29
N LEU A 160 -16.46 12.03 -18.10
CA LEU A 160 -15.72 11.34 -17.05
C LEU A 160 -16.71 10.73 -16.04
N LEU A 161 -16.79 9.41 -16.04
CA LEU A 161 -17.71 8.63 -15.22
C LEU A 161 -16.92 7.81 -14.17
N ARG A 162 -17.51 7.68 -12.98
CA ARG A 162 -16.98 6.86 -11.89
C ARG A 162 -18.06 5.91 -11.40
N LEU A 163 -17.73 4.62 -11.35
CA LEU A 163 -18.60 3.56 -10.88
C LEU A 163 -18.07 2.98 -9.57
N ASP A 164 -18.74 3.29 -8.46
CA ASP A 164 -18.40 2.76 -7.14
C ASP A 164 -19.14 1.44 -6.85
N HIS A 165 -18.46 0.48 -6.24
CA HIS A 165 -19.04 -0.79 -5.75
C HIS A 165 -18.42 -1.17 -4.40
N PHE A 166 -19.17 -1.03 -3.31
CA PHE A 166 -18.59 -1.28 -1.97
C PHE A 166 -18.58 -2.77 -1.56
N SER A 167 -19.27 -3.63 -2.32
CA SER A 167 -19.39 -5.04 -1.94
C SER A 167 -18.25 -5.88 -2.55
N PRO A 168 -17.46 -6.60 -1.74
CA PRO A 168 -16.40 -7.50 -2.23
C PRO A 168 -16.94 -8.73 -2.99
N TRP A 169 -18.26 -8.94 -2.94
CA TRP A 169 -18.98 -10.00 -3.65
C TRP A 169 -19.56 -9.55 -4.99
N LEU A 170 -19.64 -8.24 -5.22
CA LEU A 170 -19.98 -7.69 -6.52
C LEU A 170 -18.77 -7.86 -7.44
N ARG A 171 -18.99 -8.36 -8.66
CA ARG A 171 -17.91 -8.44 -9.63
C ARG A 171 -17.45 -7.04 -9.94
N ARG A 172 -16.13 -6.84 -9.98
CA ARG A 172 -15.55 -5.60 -10.51
C ARG A 172 -16.18 -5.37 -11.89
N PRO A 173 -16.75 -4.18 -12.16
CA PRO A 173 -17.33 -3.86 -13.46
C PRO A 173 -16.19 -3.84 -14.48
N SER A 174 -15.89 -5.00 -15.04
CA SER A 174 -14.87 -5.20 -16.07
C SER A 174 -15.21 -4.41 -17.33
N GLU A 175 -14.26 -4.27 -18.26
CA GLU A 175 -14.49 -3.75 -19.62
C GLU A 175 -15.75 -4.33 -20.30
N TRP A 176 -16.17 -5.55 -19.94
CA TRP A 176 -17.43 -6.16 -20.40
C TRP A 176 -18.70 -5.40 -20.00
N THR A 177 -18.71 -4.66 -18.88
CA THR A 177 -19.88 -3.89 -18.42
C THR A 177 -20.24 -2.78 -19.41
N PHE A 178 -19.24 -2.21 -20.08
CA PHE A 178 -19.46 -1.17 -21.08
C PHE A 178 -19.85 -1.72 -22.44
N GLN A 179 -19.83 -3.06 -22.62
CA GLN A 179 -20.30 -3.67 -23.87
C GLN A 179 -21.82 -3.63 -24.02
N SER A 180 -22.54 -3.46 -22.91
CA SER A 180 -24.00 -3.31 -22.88
C SER A 180 -24.44 -1.86 -22.63
N LEU A 181 -23.51 -0.90 -22.82
CA LEU A 181 -23.83 0.52 -22.72
C LEU A 181 -24.53 0.98 -24.01
N THR A 182 -25.69 1.58 -23.84
CA THR A 182 -26.48 2.20 -24.90
C THR A 182 -26.58 3.69 -24.64
N VAL A 183 -26.39 4.50 -25.68
CA VAL A 183 -26.57 5.95 -25.60
C VAL A 183 -27.67 6.34 -26.56
N THR A 184 -28.60 7.16 -26.07
CA THR A 184 -29.71 7.70 -26.83
C THR A 184 -29.79 9.20 -26.62
N ASP A 185 -30.11 9.97 -27.65
CA ASP A 185 -30.42 11.40 -27.49
C ASP A 185 -31.93 11.64 -27.31
N ASP A 186 -32.31 12.89 -27.04
CA ASP A 186 -33.69 13.36 -26.94
C ASP A 186 -34.46 13.34 -28.28
N LEU A 187 -33.75 13.23 -29.40
CA LEU A 187 -34.33 13.06 -30.74
C LEU A 187 -34.63 11.58 -31.04
N GLY A 188 -34.23 10.66 -30.17
CA GLY A 188 -34.42 9.21 -30.31
C GLY A 188 -33.36 8.52 -31.17
N THR A 189 -32.24 9.19 -31.48
CA THR A 189 -31.09 8.58 -32.13
C THR A 189 -30.35 7.70 -31.13
N GLU A 190 -30.18 6.43 -31.48
CA GLU A 190 -29.33 5.50 -30.73
C GLU A 190 -27.94 5.45 -31.35
N TYR A 191 -26.90 5.63 -30.52
CA TYR A 191 -25.53 5.67 -30.98
C TYR A 191 -24.87 4.29 -30.89
N LEU A 192 -24.21 3.89 -31.97
CA LEU A 192 -23.60 2.57 -32.06
C LEU A 192 -22.35 2.47 -31.17
N ASN A 193 -22.44 1.65 -30.13
CA ASN A 193 -21.30 1.28 -29.28
C ASN A 193 -20.31 0.43 -30.07
N TRP A 194 -19.00 0.72 -29.90
CA TRP A 194 -17.89 -0.14 -30.35
C TRP A 194 -18.28 -1.59 -30.16
N ALA A 195 -18.55 -2.03 -28.93
CA ALA A 195 -18.77 -3.43 -28.52
C ALA A 195 -19.75 -4.19 -29.43
N THR A 196 -20.79 -3.48 -29.86
CA THR A 196 -21.80 -3.98 -30.79
C THR A 196 -21.27 -3.95 -32.22
N ALA A 197 -20.68 -2.83 -32.68
CA ALA A 197 -20.06 -2.70 -33.99
C ALA A 197 -19.06 -3.83 -34.30
N TYR A 198 -18.16 -4.15 -33.38
CA TYR A 198 -17.19 -5.25 -33.56
C TYR A 198 -17.84 -6.63 -33.62
N ARG A 199 -18.86 -6.91 -32.79
CA ARG A 199 -19.62 -8.17 -32.86
C ARG A 199 -20.30 -8.30 -34.23
N GLU A 200 -20.77 -7.19 -34.77
CA GLU A 200 -21.45 -7.10 -36.06
C GLU A 200 -20.50 -6.89 -37.25
N HIS A 201 -19.18 -6.85 -37.02
CA HIS A 201 -18.16 -6.61 -38.05
C HIS A 201 -18.36 -5.29 -38.82
N GLN A 202 -18.89 -4.26 -38.15
CA GLN A 202 -18.99 -2.90 -38.68
C GLN A 202 -17.67 -2.14 -38.47
N ALA A 203 -17.30 -1.29 -39.43
CA ALA A 203 -16.05 -0.52 -39.39
C ALA A 203 -16.15 0.75 -38.55
N ASP A 204 -17.35 1.31 -38.45
CA ASP A 204 -17.60 2.58 -37.77
C ASP A 204 -18.37 2.34 -36.46
N PHE A 205 -18.03 3.10 -35.43
CA PHE A 205 -18.75 3.19 -34.17
C PHE A 205 -18.81 4.66 -33.76
N GLN A 206 -19.79 5.00 -32.92
CA GLN A 206 -20.01 6.36 -32.45
C GLN A 206 -19.77 6.50 -30.96
N VAL A 207 -19.86 5.40 -30.20
CA VAL A 207 -19.64 5.41 -28.75
C VAL A 207 -18.46 4.53 -28.39
N LEU A 208 -17.55 5.11 -27.63
CA LEU A 208 -16.38 4.44 -27.07
C LEU A 208 -16.32 4.69 -25.56
N ALA A 209 -16.44 3.62 -24.78
CA ALA A 209 -16.06 3.64 -23.38
C ALA A 209 -14.63 3.10 -23.25
N SER A 210 -13.75 3.85 -22.62
CA SER A 210 -12.40 3.40 -22.30
C SER A 210 -12.15 3.55 -20.81
N SER A 211 -11.76 2.47 -20.14
CA SER A 211 -11.24 2.57 -18.78
C SER A 211 -9.90 3.30 -18.84
N SER A 212 -9.71 4.33 -18.03
CA SER A 212 -8.38 4.95 -17.98
C SER A 212 -7.36 4.00 -17.33
N GLY A 213 -7.81 3.14 -16.40
CA GLY A 213 -6.95 2.28 -15.57
C GLY A 213 -6.04 3.06 -14.61
N VAL A 214 -5.91 4.37 -14.80
CA VAL A 214 -5.09 5.30 -14.01
C VAL A 214 -5.81 5.71 -12.73
N TYR A 215 -7.14 5.76 -12.74
CA TYR A 215 -7.95 6.23 -11.61
C TYR A 215 -8.64 5.11 -10.82
N ASP A 216 -8.47 3.86 -11.23
CA ASP A 216 -9.21 2.72 -10.68
C ASP A 216 -8.71 2.35 -9.27
N THR A 217 -9.64 2.31 -8.31
CA THR A 217 -9.43 1.83 -6.95
C THR A 217 -10.05 0.44 -6.78
N PHE A 218 -9.86 -0.19 -5.61
CA PHE A 218 -10.44 -1.51 -5.33
C PHE A 218 -11.98 -1.53 -5.32
N PHE A 219 -12.62 -0.37 -5.16
CA PHE A 219 -14.07 -0.21 -5.05
C PHE A 219 -14.62 0.86 -6.01
N SER A 220 -13.80 1.42 -6.89
CA SER A 220 -14.23 2.44 -7.84
C SER A 220 -13.48 2.31 -9.14
N ASP A 221 -14.18 2.14 -10.25
CA ASP A 221 -13.55 2.16 -11.58
C ASP A 221 -13.96 3.44 -12.30
N TRP A 222 -13.00 4.06 -12.99
CA TRP A 222 -13.22 5.27 -13.78
C TRP A 222 -13.06 4.98 -15.26
N PHE A 223 -13.92 5.62 -16.04
CA PHE A 223 -13.90 5.45 -17.47
C PHE A 223 -14.31 6.75 -18.14
N VAL A 224 -13.77 6.92 -19.34
CA VAL A 224 -14.10 8.02 -20.23
C VAL A 224 -15.04 7.47 -21.28
N LEU A 225 -16.22 8.07 -21.37
CA LEU A 225 -17.19 7.81 -22.43
C LEU A 225 -17.07 8.91 -23.48
N THR A 226 -16.67 8.52 -24.68
CA THR A 226 -16.58 9.38 -25.84
C THR A 226 -17.72 9.07 -26.80
N ILE A 227 -18.41 10.10 -27.26
CA ILE A 227 -19.51 10.00 -28.21
C ILE A 227 -19.22 10.95 -29.37
N ASP A 228 -19.17 10.41 -30.58
CA ASP A 228 -18.86 11.11 -31.82
C ASP A 228 -20.12 11.36 -32.65
N SER A 229 -20.09 12.43 -33.45
CA SER A 229 -21.13 12.77 -34.44
C SER A 229 -22.50 13.08 -33.83
N ILE A 230 -22.50 13.81 -32.71
CA ILE A 230 -23.74 14.24 -32.05
C ILE A 230 -24.42 15.34 -32.90
N PRO A 231 -25.73 15.24 -33.18
CA PRO A 231 -26.48 16.29 -33.85
C PRO A 231 -26.47 17.58 -33.02
N PRO A 232 -26.32 18.76 -33.63
CA PRO A 232 -26.31 20.04 -32.90
C PRO A 232 -27.68 20.38 -32.27
N GLU A 233 -28.73 19.65 -32.64
CA GLU A 233 -30.08 19.79 -32.12
C GLU A 233 -30.31 19.00 -30.82
N ALA A 234 -29.43 18.05 -30.48
CA ALA A 234 -29.56 17.21 -29.30
C ALA A 234 -29.31 18.03 -28.02
N GLN A 235 -30.28 18.00 -27.10
CA GLN A 235 -30.20 18.74 -25.84
C GLN A 235 -29.85 17.84 -24.66
N THR A 236 -30.21 16.55 -24.73
CA THR A 236 -30.02 15.62 -23.63
C THR A 236 -29.55 14.26 -24.14
N LEU A 237 -28.52 13.71 -23.49
CA LEU A 237 -28.09 12.33 -23.71
C LEU A 237 -28.54 11.45 -22.57
N THR A 238 -29.26 10.38 -22.89
CA THR A 238 -29.62 9.33 -21.95
C THR A 238 -28.69 8.14 -22.17
N ILE A 239 -27.89 7.84 -21.14
CA ILE A 239 -26.99 6.70 -21.12
C ILE A 239 -27.68 5.60 -20.31
N ALA A 240 -27.83 4.42 -20.90
CA ALA A 240 -28.37 3.24 -20.26
C ALA A 240 -27.27 2.16 -20.15
N LEU A 241 -27.16 1.54 -18.99
CA LEU A 241 -26.32 0.36 -18.79
C LEU A 241 -27.18 -0.83 -18.40
N GLU A 242 -27.10 -1.91 -19.17
CA GLU A 242 -27.68 -3.20 -18.79
C GLU A 242 -26.66 -3.98 -17.96
N GLN A 243 -26.78 -3.88 -16.63
CA GLN A 243 -25.98 -4.69 -15.71
C GLN A 243 -26.89 -5.67 -14.97
N THR A 244 -26.76 -6.97 -15.28
CA THR A 244 -27.39 -8.08 -14.53
C THR A 244 -28.90 -7.96 -14.29
N GLY A 245 -29.68 -7.58 -15.30
CA GLY A 245 -31.12 -7.89 -15.38
C GLY A 245 -32.07 -6.70 -15.50
N GLU A 246 -31.74 -5.54 -14.92
CA GLU A 246 -32.51 -4.31 -15.08
C GLU A 246 -31.62 -3.21 -15.67
N PRO A 247 -32.01 -2.57 -16.78
CA PRO A 247 -31.30 -1.40 -17.29
C PRO A 247 -31.54 -0.22 -16.33
N PHE A 248 -30.48 0.51 -15.99
CA PHE A 248 -30.61 1.82 -15.39
C PHE A 248 -30.06 2.88 -16.34
N SER A 249 -30.72 4.04 -16.36
CA SER A 249 -30.34 5.13 -17.23
C SER A 249 -30.24 6.45 -16.47
N PHE A 250 -29.43 7.34 -16.99
CA PHE A 250 -29.31 8.72 -16.50
C PHE A 250 -29.18 9.67 -17.68
N SER A 251 -29.75 10.86 -17.52
CA SER A 251 -29.82 11.88 -18.56
C SER A 251 -28.84 13.00 -18.25
N ILE A 252 -28.10 13.43 -19.26
CA ILE A 252 -27.08 14.47 -19.18
C ILE A 252 -27.50 15.61 -20.12
N PRO A 253 -27.66 16.84 -19.62
CA PRO A 253 -27.88 17.99 -20.47
C PRO A 253 -26.60 18.35 -21.24
N LEU A 254 -26.72 18.52 -22.56
CA LEU A 254 -25.63 18.96 -23.45
C LEU A 254 -25.60 20.48 -23.62
N THR A 255 -26.77 21.11 -23.53
CA THR A 255 -26.94 22.56 -23.57
C THR A 255 -27.33 23.04 -22.18
N GLY A 256 -26.86 24.24 -21.81
CA GLY A 256 -27.07 24.78 -20.47
C GLY A 256 -28.55 24.78 -20.14
N GLY A 257 -28.92 23.98 -19.13
CA GLY A 257 -30.27 23.94 -18.62
C GLY A 257 -30.70 25.36 -18.30
N GLY A 258 -31.63 25.88 -19.11
CA GLY A 258 -32.58 26.84 -18.60
C GLY A 258 -33.26 26.16 -17.42
N GLU A 259 -33.15 26.81 -16.26
CA GLU A 259 -34.06 26.56 -15.15
C GLU A 259 -35.49 26.70 -15.69
N ASP A 260 -36.18 25.59 -15.91
CA ASP A 260 -37.63 25.58 -16.03
C ASP A 260 -38.19 24.68 -14.91
N GLU A 261 -38.55 25.39 -13.83
CA GLU A 261 -39.53 25.14 -12.74
C GLU A 261 -39.53 23.84 -11.91
#